data_AF-A0A971R6W0-F1
#
_entry.id   AF-A0A971R6W0-F1
#
_cell.length_a   1.000
_cell.length_b   1.000
_cell.length_c   1.000
_cell.angle_alpha   90.00
_cell.angle_beta   90.00
_cell.angle_gamma   90.00
#
_symmetry.space_group_name_H-M   'P 1'
#
loop_
_entity.id
_entity.type
_entity.pdbx_description
1 polymer ?
#
loop_
_entity_poly.entity_id
_entity_poly.type
_entity_poly.pdbx_seq_one_letter_code
_entity_poly.pdbx_strand_id
1 'polypeptide(L)'
;MAVFANADVFVATLDRMIANLKQDERFLARIANASMSIGWKITDIAAEYTTAIEKGTVTGSVGGADTATIAVSCSSEVFEKLLTGKLSGESAYMTGAIRLRGNEWTAESAAAYLYYFVPAYKTARGLA
;
A
#
# COMPACT_ATOMS: atom_id res chain seq x y z
N MET A 1 -6.22 -8.22 -16.80
CA MET A 1 -7.63 -7.95 -16.43
C MET A 1 -7.61 -7.06 -15.20
N ALA A 2 -8.50 -6.07 -15.10
CA ALA A 2 -8.55 -5.21 -13.93
C ALA A 2 -8.99 -6.04 -12.70
N VAL A 3 -8.16 -6.08 -11.66
CA VAL A 3 -8.47 -6.81 -10.42
C VAL A 3 -9.63 -6.15 -9.67
N PHE A 4 -9.73 -4.83 -9.77
CA PHE A 4 -10.79 -4.04 -9.18
C PHE A 4 -11.76 -3.62 -10.28
N ALA A 5 -13.06 -3.67 -9.98
CA ALA A 5 -14.09 -3.26 -10.92
C ALA A 5 -14.02 -1.75 -11.23
N ASN A 6 -13.61 -0.93 -10.25
CA ASN A 6 -13.47 0.53 -10.35
C ASN A 6 -12.60 1.07 -9.19
N ALA A 7 -12.34 2.38 -9.22
CA ALA A 7 -11.61 3.09 -8.16
C ALA A 7 -12.31 3.02 -6.79
N ASP A 8 -13.65 3.06 -6.73
CA ASP A 8 -14.40 2.96 -5.48
C ASP A 8 -14.15 1.64 -4.74
N VAL A 9 -14.18 0.51 -5.45
CA VAL A 9 -13.91 -0.82 -4.85
C VAL A 9 -12.47 -0.91 -4.36
N PHE A 10 -11.53 -0.30 -5.10
CA PHE A 10 -10.13 -0.21 -4.68
C PHE A 10 -9.98 0.60 -3.37
N VAL A 11 -10.56 1.80 -3.32
CA VAL A 11 -10.54 2.67 -2.14
C VAL A 11 -11.22 1.99 -0.95
N ALA A 12 -12.39 1.39 -1.14
CA ALA A 12 -13.12 0.71 -0.07
C ALA A 12 -12.34 -0.51 0.49
N THR A 13 -11.61 -1.22 -0.37
CA THR A 13 -10.73 -2.32 0.06
C THR A 13 -9.59 -1.78 0.92
N LEU A 14 -8.96 -0.68 0.49
CA LEU A 14 -7.86 -0.10 1.26
C LEU A 14 -8.34 0.51 2.57
N ASP A 15 -9.50 1.13 2.61
CA ASP A 15 -10.07 1.66 3.86
C ASP A 15 -10.29 0.55 4.89
N ARG A 16 -10.82 -0.60 4.45
CA ARG A 16 -10.94 -1.81 5.29
C ARG A 16 -9.58 -2.34 5.74
N MET A 17 -8.57 -2.34 4.87
CA MET A 17 -7.20 -2.73 5.23
C MET A 17 -6.65 -1.79 6.32
N ILE A 18 -6.84 -0.47 6.18
CA ILE A 18 -6.41 0.53 7.16
C ILE A 18 -7.15 0.34 8.49
N ALA A 19 -8.45 0.03 8.46
CA ALA A 19 -9.22 -0.31 9.65
C ALA A 19 -8.65 -1.54 10.37
N ASN A 20 -8.29 -2.59 9.63
CA ASN A 20 -7.64 -3.79 10.19
C ASN A 20 -6.26 -3.46 10.78
N LEU A 21 -5.46 -2.66 10.08
CA LEU A 21 -4.13 -2.22 10.56
C LEU A 21 -4.23 -1.39 11.84
N LYS A 22 -5.29 -0.59 12.00
CA LYS A 22 -5.56 0.16 13.23
C LYS A 22 -5.88 -0.74 14.43
N GLN A 23 -6.30 -1.97 14.21
CA GLN A 23 -6.56 -2.94 15.27
C GLN A 23 -5.33 -3.79 15.61
N ASP A 24 -4.27 -3.75 14.79
CA ASP A 24 -3.07 -4.53 14.98
C ASP A 24 -2.07 -3.79 15.89
N GLU A 25 -2.06 -4.14 17.18
CA GLU A 25 -1.17 -3.54 18.18
C GLU A 25 0.33 -3.70 17.83
N ARG A 26 0.72 -4.77 17.14
CA ARG A 26 2.11 -5.01 16.74
C ARG A 26 2.51 -4.03 15.64
N PHE A 27 1.61 -3.80 14.69
CA PHE A 27 1.82 -2.79 13.66
C PHE A 27 1.90 -1.39 14.29
N LEU A 28 0.94 -1.01 15.14
CA LEU A 28 0.94 0.30 15.81
C LEU A 28 2.23 0.54 16.62
N ALA A 29 2.70 -0.48 17.36
CA ALA A 29 3.97 -0.40 18.07
C ALA A 29 5.17 -0.23 17.11
N ARG A 30 5.14 -0.91 15.95
CA ARG A 30 6.20 -0.83 14.94
C ARG A 30 6.26 0.53 14.25
N ILE A 31 5.11 1.21 14.12
CA ILE A 31 5.00 2.55 13.53
C ILE A 31 4.99 3.68 14.57
N ALA A 32 5.15 3.37 15.86
CA ALA A 32 5.09 4.34 16.96
C ALA A 32 6.04 5.54 16.80
N ASN A 33 7.20 5.34 16.16
CA ASN A 33 8.17 6.41 15.87
C ASN A 33 8.35 6.66 14.37
N ALA A 34 7.51 6.04 13.53
CA ALA A 34 7.58 6.19 12.09
C ALA A 34 6.74 7.40 11.63
N SER A 35 7.24 8.11 10.62
CA SER A 35 6.53 9.20 9.97
C SER A 35 6.81 9.11 8.48
N MET A 36 5.89 8.58 7.69
CA MET A 36 6.02 8.49 6.24
C MET A 36 4.66 8.29 5.57
N SER A 37 4.59 8.61 4.27
CA SER A 37 3.42 8.33 3.45
C SER A 37 3.78 7.55 2.19
N ILE A 38 2.90 6.63 1.81
CA ILE A 38 3.01 5.75 0.65
C ILE A 38 1.85 6.07 -0.29
N GLY A 39 2.15 6.65 -1.43
CA GLY A 39 1.22 6.88 -2.52
C GLY A 39 1.15 5.66 -3.42
N TRP A 40 -0.05 5.25 -3.77
CA TRP A 40 -0.36 4.17 -4.69
C TRP A 40 -1.04 4.76 -5.91
N LYS A 41 -0.44 4.55 -7.09
CA LYS A 41 -1.02 4.96 -8.37
C LYS A 41 -1.31 3.72 -9.21
N ILE A 42 -2.58 3.50 -9.48
CA ILE A 42 -3.06 2.36 -10.25
C ILE A 42 -3.36 2.81 -11.67
N THR A 43 -2.48 2.46 -12.60
CA THR A 43 -2.49 3.03 -13.96
C THR A 43 -3.65 2.55 -14.83
N ASP A 44 -4.21 1.36 -14.58
CA ASP A 44 -5.30 0.80 -15.41
C ASP A 44 -6.69 1.32 -15.06
N ILE A 45 -6.94 1.66 -13.79
CA ILE A 45 -8.21 2.24 -13.33
C ILE A 45 -8.09 3.73 -13.00
N ALA A 46 -6.95 4.36 -13.32
CA ALA A 46 -6.63 5.76 -13.00
C ALA A 46 -6.96 6.13 -11.54
N ALA A 47 -6.69 5.22 -10.61
CA ALA A 47 -7.00 5.40 -9.19
C ALA A 47 -5.73 5.76 -8.42
N GLU A 48 -5.88 6.63 -7.43
CA GLU A 48 -4.80 7.04 -6.54
C GLU A 48 -5.22 6.93 -5.09
N TYR A 49 -4.33 6.43 -4.24
CA TYR A 49 -4.57 6.30 -2.81
C TYR A 49 -3.29 6.54 -2.03
N THR A 50 -3.36 7.30 -0.95
CA THR A 50 -2.22 7.56 -0.08
C THR A 50 -2.46 6.94 1.28
N THR A 51 -1.49 6.16 1.74
CA THR A 51 -1.42 5.63 3.09
C THR A 51 -0.41 6.45 3.88
N ALA A 52 -0.84 7.20 4.87
CA ALA A 52 0.04 7.95 5.77
C ALA A 52 0.20 7.20 7.10
N ILE A 53 1.43 7.16 7.57
CA ILE A 53 1.84 6.53 8.83
C ILE A 53 2.49 7.63 9.66
N GLU A 54 1.92 7.93 10.83
CA GLU A 54 2.40 8.97 11.73
C GLU A 54 2.31 8.51 13.18
N LYS A 55 3.47 8.36 13.82
CA LYS A 55 3.64 8.17 15.27
C LYS A 55 2.67 7.17 15.91
N GLY A 56 2.56 5.98 15.33
CA GLY A 56 1.67 4.94 15.86
C GLY A 56 0.26 4.98 15.27
N THR A 57 -0.02 5.84 14.29
CA THR A 57 -1.30 5.93 13.60
C THR A 57 -1.13 5.69 12.11
N VAL A 58 -2.07 4.96 11.51
CA VAL A 58 -2.15 4.81 10.06
C VAL A 58 -3.46 5.41 9.56
N THR A 59 -3.38 6.17 8.48
CA THR A 59 -4.52 6.79 7.81
C THR A 59 -4.46 6.53 6.32
N GLY A 60 -5.63 6.50 5.70
CA GLY A 60 -5.79 6.32 4.27
C GLY A 60 -6.55 7.51 3.68
N SER A 61 -6.17 7.93 2.49
CA SER A 61 -6.82 9.05 1.80
C SER A 61 -6.79 8.80 0.30
N VAL A 62 -7.86 9.19 -0.41
CA VAL A 62 -7.91 9.08 -1.87
C VAL A 62 -7.09 10.21 -2.48
N GLY A 63 -6.31 9.90 -3.51
CA GLY A 63 -5.42 10.87 -4.16
C GLY A 63 -4.15 11.16 -3.34
N GLY A 64 -3.44 12.23 -3.70
CA GLY A 64 -2.26 12.71 -2.95
C GLY A 64 -0.99 11.88 -3.14
N ALA A 65 -1.00 10.89 -4.02
CA ALA A 65 0.13 9.98 -4.19
C ALA A 65 1.42 10.69 -4.65
N ASP A 66 1.33 11.78 -5.41
CA ASP A 66 2.49 12.61 -5.77
C ASP A 66 3.11 13.35 -4.59
N THR A 67 2.31 13.70 -3.59
CA THR A 67 2.77 14.41 -2.38
C THR A 67 3.28 13.47 -1.30
N ALA A 68 3.07 12.16 -1.47
CA ALA A 68 3.54 11.15 -0.55
C ALA A 68 5.08 11.07 -0.54
N THR A 69 5.63 10.62 0.60
CA THR A 69 7.07 10.42 0.80
C THR A 69 7.65 9.47 -0.26
N ILE A 70 6.92 8.39 -0.55
CA ILE A 70 7.17 7.53 -1.69
C ILE A 70 5.89 7.37 -2.51
N ALA A 71 6.01 7.25 -3.83
CA ALA A 71 4.90 6.90 -4.70
C ALA A 71 5.24 5.64 -5.51
N VAL A 72 4.31 4.70 -5.55
CA VAL A 72 4.42 3.45 -6.29
C VAL A 72 3.37 3.47 -7.39
N SER A 73 3.82 3.45 -8.64
CA SER A 73 2.95 3.37 -9.82
C SER A 73 3.00 1.98 -10.41
N CYS A 74 1.84 1.32 -10.53
CA CYS A 74 1.73 -0.05 -11.03
C CYS A 74 0.32 -0.33 -11.56
N SER A 75 0.11 -1.51 -12.15
CA SER A 75 -1.23 -1.98 -12.51
C SER A 75 -1.94 -2.62 -11.30
N SER A 76 -3.27 -2.71 -11.36
CA SER A 76 -4.11 -3.33 -10.34
C SER A 76 -3.72 -4.79 -10.06
N GLU A 77 -3.24 -5.51 -11.08
CA GLU A 77 -2.74 -6.88 -10.94
C GLU A 77 -1.41 -6.95 -10.16
N VAL A 78 -0.46 -6.07 -10.49
CA VAL A 78 0.83 -6.01 -9.77
C VAL A 78 0.59 -5.55 -8.33
N PHE A 79 -0.28 -4.58 -8.13
CA PHE A 79 -0.71 -4.12 -6.82
C PHE A 79 -1.30 -5.26 -5.98
N GLU A 80 -2.21 -6.06 -6.54
CA GLU A 80 -2.77 -7.20 -5.82
C GLU A 80 -1.70 -8.22 -5.47
N LYS A 81 -0.78 -8.53 -6.39
CA LYS A 81 0.31 -9.46 -6.11
C LYS A 81 1.22 -8.94 -4.99
N LEU A 82 1.49 -7.64 -4.93
CA LEU A 82 2.25 -7.00 -3.85
C LEU A 82 1.53 -7.11 -2.51
N LEU A 83 0.26 -6.68 -2.43
CA LEU A 83 -0.49 -6.69 -1.18
C LEU A 83 -1.03 -8.07 -0.78
N THR A 84 -0.92 -9.08 -1.63
CA THR A 84 -1.14 -10.49 -1.24
C THR A 84 0.15 -11.21 -0.86
N GLY A 85 1.31 -10.58 -1.05
CA GLY A 85 2.63 -11.16 -0.82
C GLY A 85 3.05 -12.17 -1.89
N LYS A 86 2.34 -12.24 -3.02
CA LYS A 86 2.70 -13.08 -4.18
C LYS A 86 3.87 -12.51 -4.97
N LEU A 87 4.12 -11.22 -4.83
CA LEU A 87 5.26 -10.51 -5.43
C LEU A 87 5.87 -9.60 -4.35
N SER A 88 7.20 -9.61 -4.23
CA SER A 88 7.92 -8.68 -3.35
C SER A 88 8.12 -7.33 -4.03
N GLY A 89 8.13 -6.24 -3.24
CA GLY A 89 8.36 -4.89 -3.74
C GLY A 89 9.68 -4.73 -4.49
N GLU A 90 10.75 -5.33 -3.95
CA GLU A 90 12.08 -5.33 -4.57
C GLU A 90 12.08 -6.02 -5.94
N SER A 91 11.54 -7.25 -6.03
CA SER A 91 11.46 -7.96 -7.31
C SER A 91 10.58 -7.22 -8.32
N ALA A 92 9.48 -6.61 -7.88
CA ALA A 92 8.62 -5.84 -8.75
C ALA A 92 9.33 -4.58 -9.29
N TYR A 93 10.18 -3.94 -8.47
CA TYR A 93 10.96 -2.79 -8.88
C TYR A 93 12.06 -3.19 -9.86
N MET A 94 12.84 -4.23 -9.51
CA MET A 94 13.94 -4.75 -10.33
C MET A 94 13.48 -5.27 -11.70
N THR A 95 12.27 -5.82 -11.78
CA THR A 95 11.67 -6.28 -13.05
C THR A 95 10.97 -5.18 -13.84
N GLY A 96 10.87 -3.96 -13.29
CA GLY A 96 10.17 -2.83 -13.89
C GLY A 96 8.63 -2.94 -13.84
N ALA A 97 8.09 -3.89 -13.07
CA ALA A 97 6.65 -4.06 -12.86
C ALA A 97 6.04 -2.92 -12.03
N ILE A 98 6.84 -2.27 -11.17
CA ILE A 98 6.47 -1.03 -10.49
C ILE A 98 7.45 0.10 -10.83
N ARG A 99 6.94 1.33 -10.84
CA ARG A 99 7.76 2.54 -10.80
C ARG A 99 7.72 3.13 -9.40
N LEU A 100 8.89 3.33 -8.82
CA LEU A 100 9.06 3.98 -7.53
C LEU A 100 9.46 5.45 -7.75
N ARG A 101 8.80 6.36 -7.04
CA ARG A 101 9.19 7.77 -6.87
C ARG A 101 9.56 7.99 -5.41
N GLY A 102 10.74 8.52 -5.13
CA GLY A 102 11.22 8.78 -3.77
C GLY A 102 12.62 8.22 -3.54
N ASN A 103 12.99 8.09 -2.27
CA ASN A 103 14.29 7.54 -1.87
C ASN A 103 14.19 6.01 -1.67
N GLU A 104 15.18 5.27 -2.18
CA GLU A 104 15.25 3.81 -2.08
C GLU A 104 15.26 3.30 -0.63
N TRP A 105 15.96 3.97 0.28
CA TRP A 105 15.96 3.63 1.71
C TRP A 105 14.57 3.75 2.34
N THR A 106 13.81 4.76 1.94
CA THR A 106 12.43 4.93 2.40
C THR A 106 11.52 3.86 1.80
N ALA A 107 11.76 3.47 0.55
CA ALA A 107 11.02 2.40 -0.10
C ALA A 107 11.29 1.03 0.53
N GLU A 108 12.53 0.74 0.92
CA GLU A 108 12.87 -0.47 1.69
C GLU A 108 12.17 -0.46 3.07
N SER A 109 12.19 0.68 3.75
CA SER A 109 11.45 0.85 5.00
C SER A 109 9.95 0.62 4.83
N ALA A 110 9.37 1.09 3.73
CA ALA A 110 7.98 0.86 3.39
C ALA A 110 7.70 -0.61 3.02
N ALA A 111 8.63 -1.27 2.34
CA ALA A 111 8.54 -2.69 2.02
C ALA A 111 8.48 -3.54 3.30
N ALA A 112 9.16 -3.14 4.37
CA ALA A 112 9.03 -3.81 5.68
C ALA A 112 7.60 -3.71 6.25
N TYR A 113 6.86 -2.63 5.99
CA TYR A 113 5.46 -2.50 6.41
C TYR A 113 4.50 -3.37 5.59
N LEU A 114 4.87 -3.74 4.36
CA LEU A 114 4.07 -4.67 3.55
C LEU A 114 3.83 -6.00 4.26
N TYR A 115 4.76 -6.43 5.13
CA TYR A 115 4.58 -7.61 5.97
C TYR A 115 3.27 -7.56 6.80
N TYR A 116 2.91 -6.37 7.30
CA TYR A 116 1.66 -6.15 8.06
C TYR A 116 0.47 -5.85 7.13
N PHE A 117 0.73 -5.23 5.99
CA PHE A 117 -0.34 -4.88 5.04
C PHE A 117 -0.91 -6.14 4.38
N VAL A 118 -0.07 -7.15 4.12
CA VAL A 118 -0.50 -8.41 3.48
C VAL A 118 -1.65 -9.11 4.23
N PRO A 119 -1.55 -9.44 5.53
CA PRO A 119 -2.67 -10.05 6.25
C PRO A 119 -3.87 -9.12 6.33
N ALA A 120 -3.67 -7.82 6.60
CA ALA A 120 -4.77 -6.85 6.67
C ALA A 120 -5.54 -6.72 5.34
N TYR A 121 -4.81 -6.77 4.21
CA TYR A 121 -5.36 -6.68 2.87
C TYR A 121 -6.08 -7.97 2.47
N LYS A 122 -5.51 -9.14 2.78
CA LYS A 122 -6.19 -10.43 2.56
C LYS A 122 -7.53 -10.47 3.29
N THR A 123 -7.56 -10.06 4.56
CA THR A 123 -8.82 -9.95 5.32
C THR A 123 -9.78 -8.95 4.68
N ALA A 124 -9.30 -7.78 4.27
CA ALA A 124 -10.13 -6.77 3.60
C ALA A 124 -10.74 -7.25 2.27
N ARG A 125 -10.03 -8.11 1.54
CA ARG A 125 -10.47 -8.75 0.29
C ARG A 125 -11.31 -10.01 0.50
N GLY A 126 -11.41 -10.52 1.73
CA GLY A 126 -12.04 -11.83 2.00
C GLY A 126 -11.23 -13.03 1.50
N LEU A 127 -9.91 -12.87 1.42
CA LEU A 127 -8.94 -13.90 1.00
C LEU A 127 -8.18 -14.52 2.20
N ALA A 128 -8.60 -14.19 3.43
CA ALA A 128 -7.99 -14.65 4.68
C ALA A 128 -8.60 -15.97 5.16
#